data_AF-A0A963WEB2-F1
#
_entry.id   AF-A0A963WEB2-F1
#
_cell.length_a   1.000
_cell.length_b   1.000
_cell.length_c   1.000
_cell.angle_alpha   90.00
_cell.angle_beta   90.00
_cell.angle_gamma   90.00
#
_symmetry.space_group_name_H-M   'P 1'
#
loop_
_entity.id
_entity.type
_entity.pdbx_description
1 polymer ?
#
loop_
_entity_poly.entity_id
_entity_poly.type
_entity_poly.pdbx_seq_one_letter_code
_entity_poly.pdbx_strand_id
1 'polypeptide(L)'
;LQQLELLALATQGLEPDLSRNSPLQPDLTLWFDLPPAVAAARLAGARVPDKFEAQPAAFFEAVRAGYARRQAEAPARFARIDADQPREAVWRAVEAAVRGRGWIA
;
A
#
# COMPACT_ATOMS: atom_id res chain seq x y z
N LEU A 1 -28.36 21.84 33.81
CA LEU A 1 -28.51 21.99 32.34
C LEU A 1 -27.64 23.11 31.78
N GLN A 2 -27.61 24.31 32.37
CA GLN A 2 -26.66 25.37 31.97
C GLN A 2 -25.16 25.03 32.14
N GLN A 3 -24.79 24.16 33.09
CA GLN A 3 -23.37 23.77 33.25
C GLN A 3 -22.85 22.79 32.19
N LEU A 4 -23.72 22.13 31.41
CA LEU A 4 -23.30 21.26 30.30
C LEU A 4 -23.01 22.06 29.02
N GLU A 5 -23.69 23.18 28.79
CA GLU A 5 -23.43 24.08 27.65
C GLU A 5 -22.06 24.78 27.74
N LEU A 6 -21.57 25.06 28.95
CA LEU A 6 -20.30 25.78 29.13
C LEU A 6 -19.07 24.93 28.75
N LEU A 7 -19.16 23.60 28.86
CA LEU A 7 -18.08 22.68 28.47
C LEU A 7 -17.99 22.49 26.95
N ALA A 8 -19.10 22.59 26.22
CA ALA A 8 -19.12 22.46 24.77
C ALA A 8 -18.53 23.68 24.05
N LEU A 9 -18.55 24.86 24.68
CA LEU A 9 -17.94 26.08 24.11
C LEU A 9 -16.43 26.19 24.41
N ALA A 10 -15.91 25.45 25.39
CA ALA A 10 -14.49 25.48 25.75
C ALA A 10 -13.60 24.59 24.85
N THR A 11 -14.19 23.73 24.02
CA THR A 11 -13.48 22.91 23.02
C THR A 11 -13.51 23.53 21.62
N GLN A 12 -13.39 24.86 21.52
CA GLN A 12 -13.04 25.52 20.27
C GLN A 12 -11.60 25.18 19.88
N GLY A 13 -11.42 23.99 19.30
CA GLY A 13 -10.14 23.52 18.79
C GLY A 13 -10.18 22.03 18.53
N LEU A 14 -10.44 21.67 17.27
CA LEU A 14 -10.44 20.31 16.71
C LEU A 14 -11.76 19.54 16.89
N GLU A 15 -12.83 20.02 16.26
CA GLU A 15 -13.95 19.14 15.89
C GLU A 15 -13.47 18.15 14.82
N PRO A 16 -13.48 16.83 15.05
CA PRO A 16 -13.24 15.87 14.00
C PRO A 16 -14.37 16.00 12.97
N ASP A 17 -13.99 16.25 11.72
CA ASP A 17 -14.92 16.33 10.60
C ASP A 17 -15.55 14.95 10.33
N LEU A 18 -16.63 14.64 11.06
CA LEU A 18 -17.43 13.43 10.90
C LEU A 18 -18.27 13.44 9.61
N SER A 19 -18.16 14.48 8.76
CA SER A 19 -18.69 14.45 7.39
C SER A 19 -17.81 13.63 6.43
N ARG A 20 -16.59 13.26 6.85
CA ARG A 20 -15.65 12.42 6.08
C ARG A 20 -15.95 10.94 6.22
N ASN A 21 -17.07 10.48 5.67
CA ASN A 21 -17.34 9.04 5.57
C ASN A 21 -16.56 8.37 4.41
N SER A 22 -15.40 8.92 4.02
CA SER A 22 -14.53 8.35 2.99
C SER A 22 -13.48 7.47 3.66
N PRO A 23 -13.30 6.21 3.22
CA PRO A 23 -12.32 5.32 3.83
C PRO A 23 -10.91 5.92 3.70
N LEU A 24 -10.18 5.99 4.81
CA LEU A 24 -8.78 6.40 4.83
C LEU A 24 -7.99 5.63 3.76
N GLN A 25 -7.20 6.38 2.98
CA GLN A 25 -6.35 5.84 1.92
C GLN A 25 -4.88 6.11 2.24
N PRO A 26 -3.96 5.24 1.81
CA PRO A 26 -2.54 5.53 1.89
C PRO A 26 -2.17 6.66 0.92
N ASP A 27 -1.30 7.57 1.37
CA ASP A 27 -0.72 8.62 0.52
C ASP A 27 0.23 8.05 -0.55
N LEU A 28 0.86 6.92 -0.27
CA LEU A 28 1.68 6.16 -1.21
C LEU A 28 1.56 4.67 -0.95
N THR A 29 1.29 3.92 -2.01
CA THR A 29 1.38 2.46 -2.06
C THR A 29 2.58 2.09 -2.93
N LEU A 30 3.58 1.44 -2.33
CA LEU A 30 4.67 0.81 -3.06
C LEU A 30 4.22 -0.60 -3.44
N TRP A 31 3.95 -0.82 -4.73
CA TRP A 31 3.57 -2.14 -5.23
C TRP A 31 4.76 -2.81 -5.90
N PHE A 32 5.29 -3.84 -5.24
CA PHE A 32 6.33 -4.71 -5.76
C PHE A 32 5.71 -5.72 -6.75
N ASP A 33 5.77 -5.38 -8.04
CA ASP A 33 5.28 -6.23 -9.11
C ASP A 33 6.30 -7.32 -9.43
N LEU A 34 5.91 -8.58 -9.26
CA LEU A 34 6.73 -9.75 -9.52
C LEU A 34 5.90 -10.81 -10.26
N PRO A 35 6.40 -11.41 -11.35
CA PRO A 35 5.72 -12.52 -11.99
C PRO A 35 5.53 -13.69 -11.00
N PRO A 36 4.33 -14.28 -10.88
CA PRO A 36 4.07 -15.39 -9.95
C PRO A 36 5.01 -16.58 -10.09
N ALA A 37 5.43 -16.91 -11.32
CA ALA A 37 6.39 -17.99 -11.56
C ALA A 37 7.75 -17.73 -10.89
N VAL A 38 8.23 -16.48 -10.92
CA VAL A 38 9.48 -16.08 -10.26
C VAL A 38 9.30 -16.09 -8.74
N ALA A 39 8.17 -15.60 -8.23
CA ALA A 39 7.85 -15.63 -6.80
C ALA A 39 7.86 -17.08 -6.26
N ALA A 40 7.22 -18.00 -6.98
CA ALA A 40 7.19 -19.43 -6.62
C ALA A 40 8.60 -20.04 -6.61
N ALA A 41 9.44 -19.71 -7.59
CA ALA A 41 10.83 -20.19 -7.63
C ALA A 41 11.65 -19.70 -6.42
N ARG A 42 11.42 -18.45 -5.96
CA ARG A 42 12.08 -17.91 -4.76
C ARG A 42 11.57 -18.57 -3.47
N LEU A 43 10.28 -18.93 -3.41
CA LEU A 43 9.66 -19.61 -2.26
C LEU A 43 10.05 -21.09 -2.15
N ALA A 44 10.41 -21.76 -3.24
CA ALA A 44 10.79 -23.17 -3.22
C ALA A 44 12.05 -23.47 -2.36
N GLY A 45 12.89 -22.46 -2.10
CA GLY A 45 14.02 -22.55 -1.17
C GLY A 45 13.70 -22.07 0.26
N ALA A 46 12.48 -21.58 0.49
CA ALA A 46 12.01 -21.08 1.77
C ALA A 46 11.21 -22.17 2.53
N ARG A 47 10.86 -21.86 3.78
CA ARG A 47 10.20 -22.74 4.78
C ARG A 47 8.88 -23.35 4.28
N VAL A 48 8.23 -24.17 5.14
CA VAL A 48 6.87 -24.70 4.89
C VAL A 48 5.91 -23.55 4.53
N PRO A 49 5.23 -23.63 3.37
CA PRO A 49 4.37 -22.54 2.90
C PRO A 49 3.13 -22.38 3.78
N ASP A 50 2.72 -21.12 3.99
CA ASP A 50 1.45 -20.82 4.64
C ASP A 50 0.22 -21.04 3.72
N LYS A 51 -0.99 -20.76 4.24
CA LYS A 51 -2.25 -20.99 3.50
C LYS A 51 -2.37 -20.17 2.19
N PHE A 52 -1.68 -19.03 2.09
CA PHE A 52 -1.66 -18.18 0.92
C PHE A 52 -0.55 -18.58 -0.03
N GLU A 53 0.63 -18.93 0.51
CA GLU A 53 1.76 -19.43 -0.27
C GLU A 53 1.46 -20.78 -0.95
N ALA A 54 0.55 -21.57 -0.36
CA ALA A 54 0.07 -22.84 -0.94
C ALA A 54 -1.01 -22.67 -2.04
N GLN A 55 -1.40 -21.45 -2.40
CA GLN A 55 -2.41 -21.21 -3.45
C GLN A 55 -1.86 -21.53 -4.85
N PRO A 56 -2.72 -21.87 -5.83
CA PRO A 56 -2.29 -22.14 -7.20
C PRO A 56 -1.79 -20.87 -7.91
N ALA A 57 -0.95 -21.01 -8.95
CA ALA A 57 -0.41 -19.90 -9.72
C ALA A 57 -1.49 -18.91 -10.23
N ALA A 58 -2.65 -19.43 -10.65
CA ALA A 58 -3.79 -18.62 -11.11
C ALA A 58 -4.31 -17.63 -10.04
N PHE A 59 -4.23 -18.00 -8.75
CA PHE A 59 -4.58 -17.10 -7.65
C PHE A 59 -3.63 -15.90 -7.63
N PHE A 60 -2.33 -16.13 -7.74
CA PHE A 60 -1.33 -15.07 -7.73
C PHE A 60 -1.40 -14.18 -8.97
N GLU A 61 -1.71 -14.74 -10.14
CA GLU A 61 -1.99 -13.94 -11.35
C GLU A 61 -3.20 -13.02 -11.15
N ALA A 62 -4.28 -13.53 -10.55
CA ALA A 62 -5.46 -12.72 -10.23
C ALA A 62 -5.15 -11.61 -9.21
N VAL A 63 -4.34 -11.91 -8.19
CA VAL A 63 -3.86 -10.92 -7.21
C VAL A 63 -3.05 -9.82 -7.90
N ARG A 64 -2.08 -10.21 -8.74
CA ARG A 64 -1.25 -9.28 -9.51
C ARG A 64 -2.09 -8.39 -10.42
N ALA A 65 -3.04 -8.97 -11.15
CA ALA A 65 -3.98 -8.22 -11.99
C ALA A 65 -4.85 -7.25 -11.17
N GLY A 66 -5.27 -7.65 -9.95
CA GLY A 66 -6.00 -6.79 -9.03
C GLY A 66 -5.20 -5.54 -8.61
N TYR A 67 -3.91 -5.69 -8.31
CA TYR A 67 -3.03 -4.56 -8.03
C TYR A 67 -2.80 -3.67 -9.26
N ALA A 68 -2.59 -4.27 -10.44
CA ALA A 68 -2.46 -3.53 -11.69
C ALA A 68 -3.68 -2.63 -11.95
N ARG A 69 -4.89 -3.18 -11.77
CA ARG A 69 -6.14 -2.41 -11.89
C ARG A 69 -6.20 -1.25 -10.90
N ARG A 70 -5.90 -1.48 -9.62
CA ARG A 70 -5.90 -0.41 -8.60
C ARG A 70 -4.88 0.70 -8.91
N GLN A 71 -3.71 0.33 -9.42
CA GLN A 71 -2.68 1.28 -9.84
C GLN A 71 -3.15 2.11 -11.06
N ALA A 72 -3.85 1.49 -12.01
CA ALA A 72 -4.44 2.19 -13.15
C ALA A 72 -5.59 3.14 -12.74
N GLU A 73 -6.42 2.73 -11.77
CA GLU A 73 -7.52 3.55 -11.24
C GLU A 73 -7.05 4.73 -10.39
N ALA A 74 -5.84 4.64 -9.81
CA ALA A 74 -5.33 5.64 -8.88
C ALA A 74 -3.80 5.85 -8.97
N PRO A 75 -3.27 6.23 -10.15
CA PRO A 75 -1.83 6.28 -10.39
C PRO A 75 -1.12 7.28 -9.45
N ALA A 76 -1.80 8.35 -9.05
CA ALA A 76 -1.23 9.37 -8.17
C ALA A 76 -0.85 8.86 -6.77
N ARG A 77 -1.36 7.70 -6.31
CA ARG A 77 -1.04 7.09 -5.00
C ARG A 77 -0.34 5.74 -5.09
N PHE A 78 0.04 5.30 -6.29
CA PHE A 78 0.76 4.05 -6.51
C PHE A 78 2.11 4.31 -7.16
N ALA A 79 3.15 3.66 -6.63
CA ALA A 79 4.42 3.48 -7.33
C ALA A 79 4.61 1.98 -7.59
N ARG A 80 4.64 1.60 -8.87
CA ARG A 80 4.97 0.23 -9.27
C ARG A 80 6.49 0.07 -9.27
N ILE A 81 6.96 -0.90 -8.50
CA ILE A 81 8.37 -1.27 -8.39
C ILE A 81 8.53 -2.63 -9.06
N ASP A 82 9.39 -2.71 -10.07
CA ASP A 82 9.74 -3.99 -10.69
C ASP A 82 10.61 -4.79 -9.71
N ALA A 83 10.03 -5.84 -9.14
CA ALA A 83 10.67 -6.67 -8.11
C ALA A 83 11.45 -7.87 -8.69
N ASP A 84 11.47 -8.01 -10.03
CA ASP A 84 12.33 -8.97 -10.72
C ASP A 84 13.73 -8.41 -11.07
N GLN A 85 14.07 -7.27 -10.47
CA GLN A 85 15.40 -6.68 -10.58
C GLN A 85 16.28 -7.09 -9.39
N PRO A 86 17.62 -6.94 -9.51
CA PRO A 86 18.51 -7.06 -8.36
C PRO A 86 18.09 -6.15 -7.21
N ARG A 87 18.31 -6.58 -5.97
CA ARG A 87 17.89 -5.87 -4.75
C ARG A 87 18.28 -4.38 -4.76
N GLU A 88 19.48 -4.07 -5.21
CA GLU A 88 20.00 -2.70 -5.27
C GLU A 88 19.23 -1.84 -6.27
N ALA A 89 18.75 -2.41 -7.39
CA ALA A 89 17.90 -1.71 -8.34
C ALA A 89 16.48 -1.51 -7.81
N VAL A 90 15.91 -2.52 -7.14
CA VAL A 90 14.63 -2.41 -6.43
C VAL A 90 14.70 -1.28 -5.38
N TRP A 91 15.77 -1.24 -4.59
CA TRP A 91 15.99 -0.20 -3.58
C TRP A 91 16.04 1.20 -4.19
N ARG A 92 16.81 1.39 -5.26
CA ARG A 92 16.85 2.69 -5.97
C ARG A 92 15.48 3.13 -6.48
N ALA A 93 14.66 2.19 -6.96
CA ALA A 93 13.31 2.49 -7.42
C ALA A 93 12.38 2.92 -6.26
N VAL A 94 12.50 2.28 -5.10
CA VAL A 94 11.80 2.68 -3.87
C VAL A 94 12.23 4.07 -3.43
N GLU A 95 13.53 4.33 -3.35
CA GLU A 95 14.06 5.65 -2.98
C GLU A 95 13.57 6.73 -3.94
N ALA A 96 13.59 6.47 -5.25
CA ALA A 96 13.09 7.41 -6.25
C ALA A 96 11.59 7.72 -6.05
N ALA A 97 10.77 6.70 -5.75
CA ALA A 97 9.34 6.88 -5.50
C ALA A 97 9.08 7.74 -4.26
N VAL A 98 9.82 7.51 -3.17
CA VAL A 98 9.68 8.27 -1.91
C VAL A 98 10.23 9.68 -2.04
N ARG A 99 11.38 9.84 -2.71
CA ARG A 99 11.98 11.16 -3.02
C ARG A 99 11.09 11.98 -3.93
N GLY A 100 10.40 11.36 -4.89
CA GLY A 100 9.40 12.01 -5.74
C GLY A 100 8.22 12.61 -4.96
N ARG A 101 8.01 12.20 -3.69
CA ARG A 101 7.06 12.82 -2.77
C ARG A 101 7.64 13.96 -1.94
N GLY A 102 8.95 14.14 -1.94
CA GLY A 102 9.65 15.08 -1.06
C GLY A 102 9.75 14.63 0.39
N TRP A 103 9.55 13.33 0.68
CA TRP A 103 9.61 12.81 2.05
C TRP A 103 11.04 12.51 2.52
N ILE A 104 11.97 12.35 1.60
CA ILE A 104 13.40 12.12 1.88
C ILE A 104 14.27 13.02 1.01
N ALA A 105 15.41 13.42 1.58
CA ALA A 105 16.40 14.32 0.99
C ALA A 105 17.38 13.61 0.07
#